data_AF-A0A9E2UG00-F1
#
_entry.id   AF-A0A9E2UG00-F1
#
_cell.length_a   1.000
_cell.length_b   1.000
_cell.length_c   1.000
_cell.angle_alpha   90.00
_cell.angle_beta   90.00
_cell.angle_gamma   90.00
#
_symmetry.space_group_name_H-M   'P 1'
#
loop_
_entity.id
_entity.type
_entity.pdbx_description
1 polymer ?
#
loop_
_entity_poly.entity_id
_entity_poly.type
_entity_poly.pdbx_seq_one_letter_code
_entity_poly.pdbx_strand_id
1 'polypeptide(L)'
;MRRFIVGLLATIGFLTLVFWIGVAAWLSTGPFASKPLPQPIVLELDLRSVPAETTVGSMLGLQGSRDIVDTIQLIWQAADDSRVKGMFVEIGDESAGLARVQELREAIARFRGKGKFAIGFAQSLGNGSHFADYYLASALDQIWLQPSGDFMVAGIAVETPFLRTALDKVGIQVEGGKRWQYKSAPDTFLETGYTAPARQNLDQLLNSLFDQFVADVSRERHLEPAKLRQLIDSVPLDAEHAEKEKLVDKLGYRADALDEAWKRSDNKTHDLTSLNDYAGDDSRPKPHGEVIGLVRVSGAISSGGASTGPLDDDNAANSEDVVDALDQAVKAKDVKAILLRIDSPGGT
;
A
#
# COMPACT_ATOMS: atom_id res chain seq x y z
N MET A 1 36.22 35.67 42.61
CA MET A 1 34.95 35.47 41.88
C MET A 1 35.14 34.80 40.51
N ARG A 2 35.89 35.38 39.56
CA ARG A 2 36.03 34.82 38.19
C ARG A 2 36.50 33.35 38.13
N ARG A 3 37.50 32.96 38.93
CA ARG A 3 37.98 31.57 39.02
C ARG A 3 36.96 30.59 39.59
N PHE A 4 36.07 31.06 40.47
CA PHE A 4 35.03 30.25 41.09
C PHE A 4 33.85 30.02 40.13
N ILE A 5 33.44 31.07 39.41
CA ILE A 5 32.40 31.00 38.38
C ILE A 5 32.85 30.10 37.22
N VAL A 6 34.11 30.22 36.77
CA VAL A 6 34.67 29.34 35.73
C VAL A 6 34.73 27.89 36.19
N GLY A 7 35.12 27.64 37.45
CA GLY A 7 35.11 26.29 38.03
C GLY A 7 33.70 25.67 38.06
N LEU A 8 32.70 26.44 38.51
CA LEU A 8 31.30 26.01 38.57
C LEU A 8 30.72 25.70 37.18
N LEU A 9 30.94 26.57 36.20
CA LEU A 9 30.48 26.35 34.83
C LEU A 9 31.19 25.16 34.17
N ALA A 10 32.48 24.96 34.44
CA ALA A 10 33.21 23.79 33.95
C ALA A 10 32.70 22.48 34.58
N THR A 11 32.30 22.51 35.86
CA THR A 11 31.73 21.32 36.52
C THR A 11 30.33 21.02 36.00
N ILE A 12 29.48 22.02 35.82
CA ILE A 12 28.16 21.85 35.21
C ILE A 12 28.31 21.32 33.78
N GLY A 13 29.20 21.90 32.97
CA GLY A 13 29.46 21.45 31.60
C GLY A 13 30.02 20.03 31.52
N PHE A 14 30.88 19.64 32.47
CA PHE A 14 31.37 18.27 32.55
C PHE A 14 30.25 17.28 32.95
N LEU A 15 29.42 17.64 33.94
CA LEU A 15 28.31 16.80 34.37
C LEU A 15 27.24 16.66 33.29
N THR A 16 26.95 17.71 32.51
CA THR A 16 26.03 17.60 31.37
C THR A 16 26.61 16.74 30.26
N LEU A 17 27.91 16.83 29.96
CA LEU A 17 28.57 15.96 28.99
C LEU A 17 28.49 14.49 29.44
N VAL A 18 28.81 14.20 30.71
CA VAL A 18 28.74 12.86 31.27
C VAL A 18 27.30 12.34 31.29
N PHE A 19 26.31 13.19 31.59
CA PHE A 19 24.90 12.85 31.51
C PHE A 19 24.51 12.47 30.07
N TRP A 20 24.87 13.28 29.07
CA TRP A 20 24.56 12.99 27.67
C TRP A 20 25.30 11.75 27.13
N ILE A 21 26.54 11.51 27.55
CA ILE A 21 27.28 10.28 27.25
C ILE A 21 26.59 9.07 27.89
N GLY A 22 26.14 9.20 29.15
CA GLY A 22 25.40 8.17 29.85
C GLY A 22 24.05 7.86 29.20
N VAL A 23 23.32 8.89 28.76
CA VAL A 23 22.08 8.75 27.99
C VAL A 23 22.34 8.10 26.64
N ALA A 24 23.37 8.53 25.90
CA ALA A 24 23.75 7.92 24.62
C ALA A 24 24.13 6.44 24.78
N ALA A 25 24.93 6.12 25.80
CA ALA A 25 25.29 4.74 26.13
C ALA A 25 24.05 3.92 26.50
N TRP A 26 23.17 4.44 27.36
CA TRP A 26 21.93 3.78 27.76
C TRP A 26 20.94 3.59 26.60
N LEU A 27 20.88 4.53 25.65
CA LEU A 27 20.11 4.36 24.42
C LEU A 27 20.72 3.29 23.50
N SER A 28 22.05 3.21 23.43
CA SER A 28 22.77 2.25 22.57
C SER A 28 22.81 0.82 23.09
N THR A 29 22.70 0.60 24.40
CA THR A 29 22.75 -0.74 25.03
C THR A 29 21.47 -1.11 25.79
N GLY A 30 20.51 -0.19 25.85
CA GLY A 30 19.25 -0.37 26.57
C GLY A 30 18.19 -1.07 25.72
N PRO A 31 16.93 -1.10 26.17
CA PRO A 31 15.82 -1.76 25.47
C PRO A 31 15.51 -1.17 24.08
N PHE A 32 16.12 -0.04 23.72
CA PHE A 32 16.01 0.63 22.42
C PHE A 32 17.17 0.33 21.46
N ALA A 33 18.17 -0.45 21.88
CA ALA A 33 19.22 -0.92 20.99
C ALA A 33 18.61 -1.85 19.93
N SER A 34 18.97 -1.64 18.66
CA SER A 34 18.53 -2.49 17.55
C SER A 34 19.02 -3.92 17.79
N LYS A 35 18.08 -4.83 18.10
CA LYS A 35 18.38 -6.25 18.21
C LYS A 35 18.69 -6.80 16.82
N PRO A 36 19.66 -7.73 16.70
CA PRO A 36 19.88 -8.40 15.43
C PRO A 36 18.60 -9.13 15.01
N LEU A 37 18.24 -8.99 13.74
CA LEU A 37 17.07 -9.66 13.18
C LEU A 37 17.24 -11.19 13.23
N PRO A 38 16.14 -11.95 13.34
CA PRO A 38 16.18 -13.40 13.31
C PRO A 38 16.81 -13.91 12.00
N GLN A 39 17.47 -15.07 12.06
CA GLN A 39 18.06 -15.70 10.88
C GLN A 39 17.62 -17.17 10.79
N PRO A 40 16.98 -17.60 9.68
CA PRO A 40 16.61 -16.80 8.50
C PRO A 40 15.47 -15.80 8.78
N ILE A 41 15.28 -14.82 7.88
CA ILE A 41 14.19 -13.83 7.97
C ILE A 41 12.96 -14.35 7.23
N VAL A 42 11.80 -14.29 7.89
CA VAL A 42 10.48 -14.35 7.26
C VAL A 42 9.82 -12.99 7.48
N LEU A 43 9.53 -12.28 6.40
CA LEU A 43 8.93 -10.95 6.49
C LEU A 43 7.44 -11.03 6.79
N GLU A 44 6.96 -10.17 7.68
CA GLU A 44 5.53 -9.91 7.85
C GLU A 44 5.11 -8.79 6.90
N LEU A 45 4.05 -9.05 6.14
CA LEU A 45 3.37 -8.05 5.33
C LEU A 45 1.89 -8.06 5.68
N ASP A 46 1.44 -7.02 6.36
CA ASP A 46 0.03 -6.86 6.70
C ASP A 46 -0.70 -6.10 5.58
N LEU A 47 -1.49 -6.82 4.78
CA LEU A 47 -2.27 -6.26 3.66
C LEU A 47 -3.74 -6.06 4.04
N ARG A 48 -4.08 -6.15 5.33
CA ARG A 48 -5.37 -5.65 5.84
C ARG A 48 -5.41 -4.11 5.86
N SER A 49 -4.23 -3.48 5.75
CA SER A 49 -4.08 -2.04 5.53
C SER A 49 -2.99 -1.81 4.48
N VAL A 50 -3.38 -1.61 3.22
CA VAL A 50 -2.40 -1.38 2.15
C VAL A 50 -1.75 -0.01 2.33
N PRO A 51 -0.41 0.09 2.17
CA PRO A 51 0.31 1.35 2.25
C PRO A 51 -0.33 2.48 1.42
N ALA A 52 -0.43 3.65 2.03
CA ALA A 52 -0.96 4.85 1.38
C ALA A 52 -0.04 5.33 0.26
N GLU A 53 -0.58 6.12 -0.66
CA GLU A 53 0.17 6.74 -1.77
C GLU A 53 1.26 7.71 -1.25
N THR A 54 0.91 8.46 -0.20
CA THR A 54 1.80 9.35 0.55
C THR A 54 1.59 9.13 2.05
N THR A 55 2.62 9.44 2.83
CA THR A 55 2.52 9.46 4.29
C THR A 55 2.81 10.86 4.79
N VAL A 56 2.03 11.32 5.76
CA VAL A 56 2.29 12.59 6.42
C VAL A 56 3.45 12.37 7.39
N GLY A 57 4.48 13.21 7.32
CA GLY A 57 5.65 13.09 8.18
C GLY A 57 5.25 13.14 9.65
N SER A 58 5.62 12.11 10.42
CA SER A 58 5.45 12.12 11.87
C SER A 58 6.33 13.22 12.47
N MET A 59 5.71 14.32 12.91
CA MET A 59 6.38 15.46 13.57
C MET A 59 7.17 15.05 14.82
N LEU A 60 6.88 13.86 15.38
CA LEU A 60 7.49 13.34 16.61
C LEU A 60 8.51 12.20 16.39
N GLY A 61 8.89 11.90 15.15
CA GLY A 61 9.90 10.86 14.88
C GLY A 61 9.49 9.44 15.29
N LEU A 62 8.23 9.23 15.68
CA LEU A 62 7.63 7.91 15.74
C LEU A 62 7.59 7.40 14.31
N GLN A 63 8.31 6.31 14.03
CA GLN A 63 8.38 5.66 12.71
C GLN A 63 6.96 5.54 12.14
N GLY A 64 6.64 6.40 11.18
CA GLY A 64 5.33 6.46 10.55
C GLY A 64 5.03 5.17 9.78
N SER A 65 3.77 4.99 9.41
CA SER A 65 3.42 4.09 8.31
C SER A 65 4.29 4.40 7.09
N ARG A 66 4.64 3.38 6.32
CA ARG A 66 5.39 3.56 5.07
C ARG A 66 4.43 3.79 3.93
N ASP A 67 4.85 4.59 2.96
CA ASP A 67 4.09 4.72 1.73
C ASP A 67 4.31 3.50 0.82
N ILE A 68 3.51 3.44 -0.24
CA ILE A 68 3.52 2.35 -1.22
C ILE A 68 4.88 2.20 -1.91
N VAL A 69 5.54 3.31 -2.24
CA VAL A 69 6.83 3.29 -2.95
C VAL A 69 7.93 2.72 -2.06
N ASP A 70 8.01 3.20 -0.82
CA ASP A 70 8.96 2.70 0.18
C ASP A 70 8.73 1.22 0.46
N THR A 71 7.46 0.80 0.55
CA THR A 71 7.10 -0.61 0.75
C THR A 71 7.57 -1.48 -0.40
N ILE A 72 7.30 -1.09 -1.65
CA ILE A 72 7.74 -1.81 -2.84
C ILE A 72 9.27 -1.91 -2.90
N GLN A 73 9.98 -0.81 -2.62
CA GLN A 73 11.44 -0.80 -2.61
C GLN A 73 12.01 -1.73 -1.54
N LEU A 74 11.39 -1.80 -0.36
CA LEU A 74 11.80 -2.74 0.68
C LEU A 74 11.53 -4.19 0.29
N ILE A 75 10.40 -4.49 -0.36
CA ILE A 75 10.12 -5.82 -0.91
C ILE A 75 11.18 -6.19 -1.96
N TRP A 76 11.60 -5.26 -2.81
CA TRP A 76 12.66 -5.52 -3.80
C TRP A 76 14.02 -5.77 -3.16
N GLN A 77 14.41 -4.99 -2.15
CA GLN A 77 15.65 -5.22 -1.39
C GLN A 77 15.60 -6.57 -0.67
N ALA A 78 14.46 -6.86 -0.03
CA ALA A 78 14.21 -8.13 0.60
C ALA A 78 14.26 -9.28 -0.40
N ALA A 79 13.87 -9.10 -1.66
CA ALA A 79 13.98 -10.10 -2.71
C ALA A 79 15.46 -10.42 -3.04
N ASP A 80 16.36 -9.45 -2.93
CA ASP A 80 17.80 -9.62 -3.21
C ASP A 80 18.62 -10.02 -1.95
N ASP A 81 18.03 -10.00 -0.76
CA ASP A 81 18.71 -10.34 0.50
C ASP A 81 18.71 -11.86 0.79
N SER A 82 19.88 -12.51 0.82
CA SER A 82 20.00 -13.95 1.06
C SER A 82 19.50 -14.43 2.43
N ARG A 83 19.37 -13.52 3.40
CA ARG A 83 18.87 -13.82 4.74
C ARG A 83 17.36 -14.00 4.74
N VAL A 84 16.65 -13.33 3.83
CA VAL A 84 15.20 -13.42 3.66
C VAL A 84 14.85 -14.67 2.85
N LYS A 85 14.07 -15.57 3.45
CA LYS A 85 13.62 -16.83 2.83
C LYS A 85 12.21 -16.74 2.25
N GLY A 86 11.38 -15.88 2.83
CA GLY A 86 10.01 -15.69 2.36
C GLY A 86 9.30 -14.58 3.11
N MET A 87 8.00 -14.46 2.81
CA MET A 87 7.07 -13.56 3.50
C MET A 87 5.81 -14.31 3.93
N PHE A 88 5.29 -13.92 5.08
CA PHE A 88 3.97 -14.25 5.56
C PHE A 88 3.08 -13.01 5.41
N VAL A 89 1.92 -13.20 4.78
CA VAL A 89 1.05 -12.12 4.35
C VAL A 89 -0.30 -12.26 5.05
N GLU A 90 -0.68 -11.24 5.82
CA GLU A 90 -2.05 -11.15 6.34
C GLU A 90 -2.91 -10.51 5.27
N ILE A 91 -3.93 -11.22 4.81
CA ILE A 91 -4.89 -10.73 3.82
C ILE A 91 -6.15 -10.30 4.57
N GLY A 92 -6.71 -9.16 4.20
CA GLY A 92 -8.03 -8.78 4.69
C GLY A 92 -8.71 -7.75 3.81
N ASP A 93 -9.84 -7.28 4.34
CA ASP A 93 -10.74 -6.32 3.72
C ASP A 93 -10.07 -4.94 3.69
N GLU A 94 -9.45 -4.62 2.56
CA GLU A 94 -8.75 -3.38 2.31
C GLU A 94 -9.42 -2.61 1.17
N SER A 95 -9.61 -1.30 1.39
CA SER A 95 -10.16 -0.35 0.40
C SER A 95 -9.07 0.36 -0.41
N ALA A 96 -8.11 -0.41 -0.92
CA ALA A 96 -7.02 0.13 -1.73
C ALA A 96 -7.45 0.36 -3.18
N GLY A 97 -6.90 1.41 -3.78
CA GLY A 97 -7.01 1.61 -5.23
C GLY A 97 -6.32 0.48 -6.00
N LEU A 98 -6.93 0.03 -7.10
CA LEU A 98 -6.43 -1.09 -7.90
C LEU A 98 -4.99 -0.89 -8.42
N ALA A 99 -4.57 0.35 -8.67
CA ALA A 99 -3.19 0.65 -9.07
C ALA A 99 -2.19 0.22 -7.99
N ARG A 100 -2.40 0.59 -6.72
CA ARG A 100 -1.55 0.18 -5.60
C ARG A 100 -1.54 -1.33 -5.41
N VAL A 101 -2.70 -1.98 -5.61
CA VAL A 101 -2.80 -3.45 -5.61
C VAL A 101 -1.96 -4.06 -6.72
N GLN A 102 -2.00 -3.54 -7.94
CA GLN A 102 -1.17 -4.01 -9.05
C GLN A 102 0.32 -3.85 -8.75
N GLU A 103 0.75 -2.71 -8.21
CA GLU A 103 2.15 -2.49 -7.86
C GLU A 103 2.65 -3.47 -6.78
N LEU A 104 1.84 -3.73 -5.74
CA LEU A 104 2.17 -4.74 -4.73
C LEU A 104 2.21 -6.15 -5.31
N ARG A 105 1.25 -6.50 -6.19
CA ARG A 105 1.26 -7.79 -6.89
C ARG A 105 2.54 -7.97 -7.68
N GLU A 106 2.98 -6.96 -8.42
CA GLU A 106 4.24 -7.01 -9.17
C GLU A 106 5.46 -7.13 -8.25
N ALA A 107 5.47 -6.42 -7.11
CA ALA A 107 6.55 -6.51 -6.13
C ALA A 107 6.63 -7.92 -5.50
N ILE A 108 5.49 -8.51 -5.15
CA ILE A 108 5.38 -9.87 -4.63
C ILE A 108 5.80 -10.89 -5.70
N ALA A 109 5.35 -10.73 -6.95
CA ALA A 109 5.74 -11.60 -8.05
C ALA A 109 7.26 -11.56 -8.30
N ARG A 110 7.87 -10.37 -8.25
CA ARG A 110 9.34 -10.22 -8.32
C ARG A 110 10.04 -10.91 -7.15
N PHE A 111 9.52 -10.76 -5.94
CA PHE A 111 10.05 -11.42 -4.74
C PHE A 111 10.03 -12.94 -4.89
N ARG A 112 8.90 -13.49 -5.34
CA ARG A 112 8.74 -14.92 -5.65
C ARG A 112 9.66 -15.39 -6.77
N GLY A 113 9.85 -14.55 -7.80
CA GLY A 113 10.79 -14.80 -8.91
C GLY A 113 12.24 -14.96 -8.48
N LYS A 114 12.61 -14.55 -7.26
CA LYS A 114 13.92 -14.82 -6.63
C LYS A 114 13.99 -16.16 -5.87
N GLY A 115 12.97 -17.01 -6.01
CA GLY A 115 12.87 -18.32 -5.37
C GLY A 115 12.46 -18.26 -3.90
N LYS A 116 11.81 -17.18 -3.47
CA LYS A 116 11.35 -16.98 -2.10
C LYS A 116 9.86 -17.25 -1.99
N PHE A 117 9.43 -17.86 -0.89
CA PHE A 117 8.01 -18.16 -0.71
C PHE A 117 7.22 -16.93 -0.23
N ALA A 118 5.96 -16.85 -0.60
CA ALA A 118 4.96 -15.91 -0.10
C ALA A 118 3.70 -16.68 0.28
N ILE A 119 3.44 -16.79 1.58
CA ILE A 119 2.27 -17.50 2.13
C ILE A 119 1.31 -16.48 2.70
N GLY A 120 0.06 -16.52 2.25
CA GLY A 120 -1.02 -15.68 2.75
C GLY A 120 -1.95 -16.41 3.68
N PHE A 121 -2.52 -15.70 4.65
CA PHE A 121 -3.63 -16.14 5.47
C PHE A 121 -4.78 -15.12 5.39
N ALA A 122 -6.00 -15.61 5.21
CA ALA A 122 -7.22 -14.82 5.23
C ALA A 122 -8.24 -15.47 6.18
N GLN A 123 -8.93 -14.65 6.99
CA GLN A 123 -10.07 -15.13 7.77
C GLN A 123 -11.30 -15.36 6.90
N SER A 124 -11.53 -14.44 5.96
CA SER A 124 -12.49 -14.53 4.85
C SER A 124 -11.90 -13.74 3.68
N LEU A 125 -12.41 -13.97 2.46
CA LEU A 125 -12.03 -13.20 1.28
C LEU A 125 -13.28 -12.60 0.64
N GLY A 126 -13.23 -11.31 0.30
CA GLY A 126 -14.35 -10.61 -0.34
C GLY A 126 -15.51 -10.21 0.58
N ASN A 127 -15.32 -10.20 1.91
CA ASN A 127 -16.32 -9.63 2.84
C ASN A 127 -16.34 -8.10 2.72
N GLY A 128 -17.53 -7.49 2.62
CA GLY A 128 -17.71 -6.03 2.55
C GLY A 128 -17.50 -5.49 1.12
N SER A 129 -16.26 -5.21 0.79
CA SER A 129 -15.77 -5.02 -0.58
C SER A 129 -14.43 -5.75 -0.60
N HIS A 130 -13.99 -6.44 -1.64
CA HIS A 130 -13.27 -5.80 -2.72
C HIS A 130 -12.67 -6.95 -3.50
N PHE A 131 -13.10 -7.13 -4.73
CA PHE A 131 -12.34 -7.79 -5.81
C PHE A 131 -10.80 -7.63 -5.72
N ALA A 132 -10.31 -6.52 -5.16
CA ALA A 132 -8.92 -6.17 -4.98
C ALA A 132 -8.15 -7.03 -3.94
N ASP A 133 -8.79 -7.51 -2.87
CA ASP A 133 -8.12 -8.28 -1.81
C ASP A 133 -7.63 -9.63 -2.32
N TYR A 134 -8.50 -10.34 -3.02
CA TYR A 134 -8.22 -11.61 -3.66
C TYR A 134 -7.42 -11.42 -4.93
N TYR A 135 -7.63 -10.30 -5.64
CA TYR A 135 -6.69 -9.93 -6.69
C TYR A 135 -5.29 -9.87 -6.10
N LEU A 136 -5.02 -9.14 -5.02
CA LEU A 136 -3.70 -9.12 -4.38
C LEU A 136 -3.23 -10.51 -3.92
N ALA A 137 -4.07 -11.24 -3.19
CA ALA A 137 -3.77 -12.55 -2.64
C ALA A 137 -3.40 -13.60 -3.70
N SER A 138 -4.00 -13.51 -4.89
CA SER A 138 -3.69 -14.43 -5.99
C SER A 138 -2.24 -14.36 -6.49
N ALA A 139 -1.47 -13.33 -6.13
CA ALA A 139 -0.03 -13.24 -6.45
C ALA A 139 0.84 -14.07 -5.51
N LEU A 140 0.30 -14.62 -4.42
CA LEU A 140 1.03 -15.41 -3.44
C LEU A 140 1.26 -16.84 -3.93
N ASP A 141 2.25 -17.53 -3.35
CA ASP A 141 2.47 -18.96 -3.63
C ASP A 141 1.37 -19.84 -3.04
N GLN A 142 0.83 -19.42 -1.89
CA GLN A 142 -0.16 -20.20 -1.17
C GLN A 142 -1.10 -19.27 -0.40
N ILE A 143 -2.41 -19.49 -0.56
CA ILE A 143 -3.47 -18.80 0.15
C ILE A 143 -4.12 -19.79 1.12
N TRP A 144 -4.00 -19.51 2.41
CA TRP A 144 -4.72 -20.20 3.47
C TRP A 144 -6.00 -19.44 3.82
N LEU A 145 -7.12 -20.14 3.82
CA LEU A 145 -8.42 -19.61 4.22
C LEU A 145 -8.87 -20.29 5.51
N GLN A 146 -9.42 -19.50 6.44
CA GLN A 146 -9.99 -20.07 7.66
C GLN A 146 -11.20 -20.97 7.32
N PRO A 147 -11.34 -22.17 7.91
CA PRO A 147 -12.45 -23.08 7.58
C PRO A 147 -13.84 -22.50 7.85
N SER A 148 -13.94 -21.56 8.80
CA SER A 148 -15.19 -20.86 9.13
C SER A 148 -15.40 -19.57 8.32
N GLY A 149 -14.50 -19.28 7.38
CA GLY A 149 -14.53 -18.10 6.53
C GLY A 149 -15.37 -18.31 5.27
N ASP A 150 -15.67 -17.20 4.61
CA ASP A 150 -16.40 -17.19 3.35
C ASP A 150 -15.48 -16.76 2.21
N PHE A 151 -15.79 -17.22 1.00
CA PHE A 151 -15.26 -16.68 -0.25
C PHE A 151 -16.38 -15.93 -0.99
N MET A 152 -16.32 -14.61 -0.91
CA MET A 152 -17.34 -13.67 -1.42
C MET A 152 -16.79 -12.74 -2.51
N VAL A 153 -15.72 -13.15 -3.20
CA VAL A 153 -15.08 -12.32 -4.23
C VAL A 153 -15.98 -12.20 -5.46
N ALA A 154 -16.67 -11.08 -5.58
CA ALA A 154 -17.53 -10.74 -6.71
C ALA A 154 -16.79 -9.88 -7.76
N GLY A 155 -17.48 -9.57 -8.86
CA GLY A 155 -17.00 -8.64 -9.89
C GLY A 155 -16.94 -7.18 -9.43
N ILE A 156 -16.59 -6.28 -10.36
CA ILE A 156 -16.48 -4.84 -10.09
C ILE A 156 -17.80 -4.15 -10.44
N ALA A 157 -18.29 -3.30 -9.55
CA ALA A 157 -19.43 -2.41 -9.81
C ALA A 157 -19.08 -0.97 -9.43
N VAL A 158 -19.71 -0.01 -10.11
CA VAL A 158 -19.61 1.42 -9.79
C VAL A 158 -21.01 2.00 -9.73
N GLU A 159 -21.29 2.69 -8.62
CA GLU A 159 -22.53 3.41 -8.40
C GLU A 159 -22.27 4.92 -8.43
N THR A 160 -23.08 5.65 -9.18
CA THR A 160 -23.05 7.11 -9.21
C THR A 160 -24.42 7.64 -8.81
N PRO A 161 -24.55 8.45 -7.76
CA PRO A 161 -25.80 9.09 -7.42
C PRO A 161 -26.15 10.17 -8.47
N PHE A 162 -27.44 10.28 -8.79
CA PHE A 162 -27.99 11.33 -9.65
C PHE A 162 -29.03 12.14 -8.86
N LEU A 163 -28.75 13.42 -8.66
CA LEU A 163 -29.47 14.28 -7.74
C LEU A 163 -30.44 15.23 -8.42
N ARG A 164 -30.43 15.34 -9.76
CA ARG A 164 -31.26 16.28 -10.51
C ARG A 164 -32.73 16.27 -10.10
N THR A 165 -33.36 15.09 -10.06
CA THR A 165 -34.78 14.96 -9.68
C THR A 165 -35.05 15.45 -8.25
N ALA A 166 -34.11 15.28 -7.33
CA ALA A 166 -34.26 15.76 -5.96
C ALA A 166 -34.12 17.29 -5.89
N LEU A 167 -33.18 17.87 -6.66
CA LEU A 167 -32.94 19.31 -6.74
C LEU A 167 -34.13 20.04 -7.36
N ASP A 168 -34.70 19.50 -8.45
CA ASP A 168 -35.90 20.05 -9.10
C ASP A 168 -37.09 20.11 -8.13
N LYS A 169 -37.27 19.10 -7.26
CA LYS A 169 -38.36 19.06 -6.27
C LYS A 169 -38.27 20.15 -5.20
N VAL A 170 -37.06 20.59 -4.86
CA VAL A 170 -36.83 21.66 -3.88
C VAL A 170 -36.62 23.02 -4.54
N GLY A 171 -36.83 23.12 -5.86
CA GLY A 171 -36.72 24.36 -6.61
C GLY A 171 -35.29 24.85 -6.83
N ILE A 172 -34.29 23.97 -6.70
CA ILE A 172 -32.88 24.29 -6.97
C ILE A 172 -32.56 23.98 -8.44
N GLN A 173 -32.09 24.98 -9.18
CA GLN A 173 -31.58 24.81 -10.54
C GLN A 173 -30.05 24.86 -10.53
N VAL A 174 -29.42 23.86 -11.13
CA VAL A 174 -27.96 23.81 -11.27
C VAL A 174 -27.57 24.30 -12.66
N GLU A 175 -26.78 25.36 -12.70
CA GLU A 175 -26.13 25.82 -13.93
C GLU A 175 -24.73 25.21 -14.01
N GLY A 176 -24.52 24.32 -14.98
CA GLY A 176 -23.24 23.65 -15.20
C GLY A 176 -22.98 23.44 -16.68
N GLY A 177 -21.71 23.55 -17.07
CA GLY A 177 -21.26 23.30 -18.43
C GLY A 177 -20.32 22.11 -18.50
N LYS A 178 -20.44 21.32 -19.58
CA LYS A 178 -19.43 20.34 -19.97
C LYS A 178 -19.04 20.55 -21.42
N ARG A 179 -17.76 20.34 -21.73
CA ARG A 179 -17.26 20.28 -23.12
C ARG A 179 -16.96 18.83 -23.44
N TRP A 180 -17.55 18.34 -24.53
CA TRP A 180 -17.49 16.95 -25.01
C TRP A 180 -18.27 15.93 -24.17
N GLN A 181 -18.65 14.85 -24.84
CA GLN A 181 -19.67 13.90 -24.37
C GLN A 181 -19.24 13.01 -23.20
N TYR A 182 -17.93 12.80 -23.00
CA TYR A 182 -17.38 11.93 -21.94
C TYR A 182 -17.03 12.68 -20.64
N LYS A 183 -17.16 14.01 -20.58
CA LYS A 183 -16.97 14.77 -19.34
C LYS A 183 -18.23 14.67 -18.47
N SER A 184 -18.37 13.55 -17.75
CA SER A 184 -19.59 13.17 -17.04
C SER A 184 -19.66 13.56 -15.57
N ALA A 185 -18.60 14.14 -14.99
CA ALA A 185 -18.62 14.55 -13.57
C ALA A 185 -19.80 15.49 -13.20
N PRO A 186 -20.22 16.45 -14.05
CA PRO A 186 -21.40 17.27 -13.77
C PRO A 186 -22.73 16.51 -13.86
N ASP A 187 -22.77 15.32 -14.48
CA ASP A 187 -24.00 14.59 -14.79
C ASP A 187 -24.75 14.18 -13.53
N THR A 188 -24.06 13.98 -12.39
CA THR A 188 -24.69 13.80 -11.06
C THR A 188 -25.70 14.89 -10.73
N PHE A 189 -25.50 16.12 -11.20
CA PHE A 189 -26.39 17.25 -10.94
C PHE A 189 -27.27 17.62 -12.15
N LEU A 190 -26.76 17.39 -13.38
CA LEU A 190 -27.40 17.81 -14.61
C LEU A 190 -28.28 16.75 -15.27
N GLU A 191 -28.11 15.48 -14.90
CA GLU A 191 -28.81 14.33 -15.50
C GLU A 191 -29.56 13.52 -14.44
N THR A 192 -30.52 12.71 -14.88
CA THR A 192 -31.29 11.80 -14.00
C THR A 192 -30.74 10.38 -13.98
N GLY A 193 -29.71 10.11 -14.77
CA GLY A 193 -29.04 8.82 -14.90
C GLY A 193 -27.86 8.92 -15.87
N TYR A 194 -27.14 7.82 -16.07
CA TYR A 194 -26.01 7.80 -17.00
C TYR A 194 -26.43 8.15 -18.42
N THR A 195 -25.74 9.12 -19.02
CA THR A 195 -25.79 9.33 -20.46
C THR A 195 -25.17 8.14 -21.20
N ALA A 196 -25.55 7.89 -22.46
CA ALA A 196 -24.99 6.77 -23.23
C ALA A 196 -23.45 6.81 -23.33
N PRO A 197 -22.80 7.97 -23.56
CA PRO A 197 -21.34 8.06 -23.54
C PRO A 197 -20.72 7.81 -22.15
N ALA A 198 -21.34 8.33 -21.08
CA ALA A 198 -20.86 8.07 -19.72
C ALA A 198 -20.94 6.58 -19.36
N ARG A 199 -22.06 5.93 -19.71
CA ARG A 199 -22.26 4.49 -19.54
C ARG A 199 -21.21 3.69 -20.31
N GLN A 200 -21.02 4.00 -21.58
CA GLN A 200 -20.01 3.34 -22.42
C GLN A 200 -18.60 3.45 -21.83
N ASN A 201 -18.21 4.65 -21.36
CA ASN A 201 -16.88 4.88 -20.79
C ASN A 201 -16.65 4.04 -19.52
N LEU A 202 -17.64 4.03 -18.61
CA LEU A 202 -17.56 3.23 -17.39
C LEU A 202 -17.56 1.73 -17.69
N ASP A 203 -18.43 1.25 -18.58
CA ASP A 203 -18.47 -0.16 -18.95
C ASP A 203 -17.13 -0.62 -19.55
N GLN A 204 -16.49 0.20 -20.41
CA GLN A 204 -15.18 -0.12 -20.97
C GLN A 204 -14.09 -0.20 -19.89
N LEU A 205 -14.08 0.75 -18.95
CA LEU A 205 -13.13 0.74 -17.83
C LEU A 205 -13.31 -0.50 -16.95
N LEU A 206 -14.56 -0.78 -16.54
CA LEU A 206 -14.86 -1.92 -15.66
C LEU A 206 -14.55 -3.26 -16.32
N ASN A 207 -14.92 -3.42 -17.60
CA ASN A 207 -14.60 -4.63 -18.35
C ASN A 207 -13.09 -4.81 -18.49
N SER A 208 -12.34 -3.75 -18.79
CA SER A 208 -10.88 -3.83 -18.90
C SER A 208 -10.23 -4.25 -17.57
N LEU A 209 -10.67 -3.70 -16.45
CA LEU A 209 -10.15 -4.04 -15.13
C LEU A 209 -10.51 -5.49 -14.74
N PHE A 210 -11.75 -5.90 -15.01
CA PHE A 210 -12.20 -7.26 -14.72
C PHE A 210 -11.51 -8.30 -15.61
N ASP A 211 -11.31 -8.00 -16.89
CA ASP A 211 -10.60 -8.86 -17.83
C ASP A 211 -9.13 -9.07 -17.42
N GLN A 212 -8.46 -8.01 -16.94
CA GLN A 212 -7.10 -8.11 -16.40
C GLN A 212 -7.05 -9.04 -15.18
N PHE A 213 -7.99 -8.88 -14.25
CA PHE A 213 -8.10 -9.80 -13.11
C PHE A 213 -8.32 -11.23 -13.54
N VAL A 214 -9.26 -11.50 -14.45
CA VAL A 214 -9.53 -12.86 -14.90
C VAL A 214 -8.27 -13.45 -15.53
N ALA A 215 -7.57 -12.70 -16.39
CA ALA A 215 -6.35 -13.17 -17.04
C ALA A 215 -5.24 -13.50 -16.02
N ASP A 216 -5.00 -12.62 -15.06
CA ASP A 216 -3.94 -12.78 -14.07
C ASP A 216 -4.26 -13.86 -13.04
N VAL A 217 -5.47 -13.86 -12.47
CA VAL A 217 -5.88 -14.87 -11.48
C VAL A 217 -5.94 -16.25 -12.14
N SER A 218 -6.46 -16.36 -13.36
CA SER A 218 -6.42 -17.62 -14.11
C SER A 218 -5.00 -18.16 -14.29
N ARG A 219 -4.03 -17.28 -14.58
CA ARG A 219 -2.62 -17.65 -14.72
C ARG A 219 -2.04 -18.17 -13.40
N GLU A 220 -2.21 -17.41 -12.31
CA GLU A 220 -1.63 -17.77 -11.00
C GLU A 220 -2.30 -18.98 -10.36
N ARG A 221 -3.62 -19.12 -10.51
CA ARG A 221 -4.42 -20.22 -9.91
C ARG A 221 -4.56 -21.43 -10.83
N HIS A 222 -4.02 -21.36 -12.05
CA HIS A 222 -4.12 -22.39 -13.08
C HIS A 222 -5.59 -22.80 -13.37
N LEU A 223 -6.44 -21.79 -13.55
CA LEU A 223 -7.86 -21.95 -13.84
C LEU A 223 -8.19 -21.43 -15.23
N GLU A 224 -9.04 -22.15 -15.96
CA GLU A 224 -9.58 -21.66 -17.23
C GLU A 224 -10.35 -20.34 -17.02
N PRO A 225 -10.10 -19.27 -17.82
CA PRO A 225 -10.77 -17.97 -17.67
C PRO A 225 -12.30 -18.05 -17.60
N ALA A 226 -12.91 -18.90 -18.42
CA ALA A 226 -14.36 -19.09 -18.42
C ALA A 226 -14.88 -19.72 -17.12
N LYS A 227 -14.11 -20.65 -16.55
CA LYS A 227 -14.44 -21.30 -15.27
C LYS A 227 -14.28 -20.31 -14.11
N LEU A 228 -13.23 -19.49 -14.12
CA LEU A 228 -13.06 -18.44 -13.12
C LEU A 228 -14.25 -17.47 -13.13
N ARG A 229 -14.68 -16.98 -14.31
CA ARG A 229 -15.88 -16.13 -14.41
C ARG A 229 -17.12 -16.79 -13.82
N GLN A 230 -17.36 -18.06 -14.18
CA GLN A 230 -18.49 -18.82 -13.62
C GLN A 230 -18.43 -18.93 -12.09
N LEU A 231 -17.24 -19.13 -11.52
CA LEU A 231 -17.06 -19.19 -10.06
C LEU A 231 -17.35 -17.83 -9.41
N ILE A 232 -16.84 -16.75 -9.97
CA ILE A 232 -17.09 -15.37 -9.51
C ILE A 232 -18.59 -15.03 -9.60
N ASP A 233 -19.29 -15.47 -10.65
CA ASP A 233 -20.74 -15.27 -10.79
C ASP A 233 -21.58 -16.15 -9.84
N SER A 234 -20.96 -17.13 -9.16
CA SER A 234 -21.63 -18.08 -8.28
C SER A 234 -21.44 -17.83 -6.78
N VAL A 235 -20.69 -16.79 -6.40
CA VAL A 235 -20.47 -16.43 -4.99
C VAL A 235 -21.80 -16.10 -4.29
N PRO A 236 -21.92 -16.32 -2.96
CA PRO A 236 -20.88 -16.77 -2.02
C PRO A 236 -20.55 -18.26 -2.15
N LEU A 237 -19.28 -18.60 -1.90
CA LEU A 237 -18.78 -19.98 -1.79
C LEU A 237 -18.29 -20.22 -0.35
N ASP A 238 -18.58 -21.40 0.20
CA ASP A 238 -17.94 -21.82 1.45
C ASP A 238 -16.46 -22.14 1.23
N ALA A 239 -15.69 -22.20 2.32
CA ALA A 239 -14.25 -22.43 2.27
C ALA A 239 -13.88 -23.76 1.60
N GLU A 240 -14.64 -24.83 1.85
CA GLU A 240 -14.40 -26.16 1.25
C GLU A 240 -14.58 -26.14 -0.27
N HIS A 241 -15.60 -25.44 -0.75
CA HIS A 241 -15.84 -25.26 -2.18
C HIS A 241 -14.74 -24.39 -2.81
N ALA A 242 -14.32 -23.31 -2.14
CA ALA A 242 -13.24 -22.45 -2.63
C ALA A 242 -11.90 -23.21 -2.77
N GLU A 243 -11.56 -24.07 -1.80
CA GLU A 243 -10.37 -24.93 -1.88
C GLU A 243 -10.50 -25.96 -3.00
N LYS A 244 -11.66 -26.63 -3.09
CA LYS A 244 -11.94 -27.64 -4.12
C LYS A 244 -11.84 -27.08 -5.53
N GLU A 245 -12.32 -25.86 -5.74
CA GLU A 245 -12.26 -25.15 -7.02
C GLU A 245 -10.92 -24.41 -7.23
N LYS A 246 -9.95 -24.59 -6.32
CA LYS A 246 -8.58 -24.02 -6.36
C LYS A 246 -8.51 -22.50 -6.30
N LEU A 247 -9.56 -21.85 -5.81
CA LEU A 247 -9.55 -20.41 -5.52
C LEU A 247 -8.61 -20.11 -4.33
N VAL A 248 -8.51 -21.04 -3.38
CA VAL A 248 -7.51 -21.04 -2.30
C VAL A 248 -6.75 -22.37 -2.29
N ASP A 249 -5.65 -22.45 -1.54
CA ASP A 249 -4.75 -23.61 -1.57
C ASP A 249 -4.92 -24.55 -0.38
N LYS A 250 -5.24 -23.99 0.80
CA LYS A 250 -5.41 -24.73 2.04
C LYS A 250 -6.48 -24.12 2.92
N LEU A 251 -7.18 -24.99 3.63
CA LEU A 251 -7.97 -24.59 4.79
C LEU A 251 -7.18 -24.80 6.08
N GLY A 252 -7.21 -23.78 6.94
CA GLY A 252 -6.54 -23.83 8.24
C GLY A 252 -6.59 -22.48 8.94
N TYR A 253 -6.11 -22.44 10.17
CA TYR A 253 -6.01 -21.22 10.94
C TYR A 253 -4.66 -20.54 10.69
N ARG A 254 -4.55 -19.28 11.12
CA ARG A 254 -3.31 -18.49 11.03
C ARG A 254 -2.08 -19.26 11.51
N ALA A 255 -2.21 -20.00 12.61
CA ALA A 255 -1.13 -20.80 13.17
C ALA A 255 -0.64 -21.91 12.22
N ASP A 256 -1.55 -22.54 11.47
CA ASP A 256 -1.22 -23.58 10.49
C ASP A 256 -0.46 -22.98 9.30
N ALA A 257 -0.91 -21.82 8.83
CA ALA A 257 -0.23 -21.08 7.76
C ALA A 257 1.18 -20.61 8.18
N LEU A 258 1.34 -20.19 9.44
CA LEU A 258 2.64 -19.83 10.01
C LEU A 258 3.56 -21.04 10.15
N ASP A 259 3.05 -22.17 10.62
CA ASP A 259 3.82 -23.41 10.72
C ASP A 259 4.38 -23.84 9.35
N GLU A 260 3.60 -23.66 8.27
CA GLU A 260 4.09 -23.85 6.89
C GLU A 260 5.20 -22.85 6.53
N ALA A 261 5.09 -21.57 6.89
CA ALA A 261 6.14 -20.59 6.69
C ALA A 261 7.43 -20.92 7.46
N TRP A 262 7.30 -21.44 8.69
CA TRP A 262 8.44 -21.89 9.51
C TRP A 262 9.12 -23.11 8.90
N LYS A 263 8.35 -24.09 8.42
CA LYS A 263 8.90 -25.25 7.69
C LYS A 263 9.68 -24.83 6.44
N ARG A 264 9.19 -23.86 5.67
CA ARG A 264 9.88 -23.34 4.47
C ARG A 264 11.09 -22.46 4.78
N SER A 265 11.29 -22.08 6.04
CA SER A 265 12.42 -21.30 6.52
C SER A 265 13.32 -22.10 7.48
N ASP A 266 13.46 -23.41 7.23
CA ASP A 266 14.29 -24.36 7.98
C ASP A 266 13.91 -24.57 9.45
N ASN A 267 12.78 -24.01 9.92
CA ASN A 267 12.29 -24.07 11.29
C ASN A 267 13.30 -23.56 12.35
N LYS A 268 14.19 -22.65 11.95
CA LYS A 268 15.25 -22.09 12.82
C LYS A 268 14.79 -20.87 13.61
N THR A 269 13.74 -20.20 13.16
CA THR A 269 13.08 -19.08 13.84
C THR A 269 11.56 -19.28 13.78
N HIS A 270 10.86 -18.73 14.78
CA HIS A 270 9.40 -18.64 14.82
C HIS A 270 8.93 -17.18 14.99
N ASP A 271 9.83 -16.23 14.71
CA ASP A 271 9.58 -14.81 14.79
C ASP A 271 9.48 -14.24 13.38
N LEU A 272 8.36 -13.55 13.12
CA LEU A 272 8.22 -12.74 11.92
C LEU A 272 9.01 -11.44 12.09
N THR A 273 9.53 -10.92 10.99
CA THR A 273 10.18 -9.61 10.95
C THR A 273 9.28 -8.63 10.25
N SER A 274 8.85 -7.57 10.94
CA SER A 274 8.07 -6.51 10.31
C SER A 274 8.90 -5.79 9.24
N LEU A 275 8.25 -5.24 8.22
CA LEU A 275 8.93 -4.40 7.23
C LEU A 275 9.64 -3.19 7.85
N ASN A 276 9.13 -2.67 8.97
CA ASN A 276 9.76 -1.56 9.68
C ASN A 276 11.07 -1.96 10.36
N ASP A 277 11.09 -3.11 11.02
CA ASP A 277 12.31 -3.67 11.61
C ASP A 277 13.33 -4.00 10.52
N TYR A 278 12.87 -4.60 9.42
CA TYR A 278 13.73 -4.89 8.26
C TYR A 278 14.34 -3.62 7.67
N ALA A 279 13.55 -2.55 7.52
CA ALA A 279 14.03 -1.27 7.00
C ALA A 279 15.08 -0.60 7.90
N GLY A 280 14.98 -0.82 9.22
CA GLY A 280 15.94 -0.35 10.22
C GLY A 280 17.25 -1.12 10.27
N ASP A 281 17.32 -2.29 9.63
CA ASP A 281 18.55 -3.07 9.56
C ASP A 281 19.52 -2.51 8.51
N ASP A 282 20.65 -2.00 8.97
CA ASP A 282 21.70 -1.42 8.12
C ASP A 282 22.42 -2.43 7.23
N SER A 283 22.33 -3.72 7.56
CA SER A 283 22.98 -4.79 6.78
C SER A 283 22.16 -5.26 5.58
N ARG A 284 20.95 -4.73 5.38
CA ARG A 284 20.14 -5.02 4.20
C ARG A 284 20.80 -4.49 2.91
N PRO A 285 20.53 -5.11 1.75
CA PRO A 285 20.93 -4.55 0.47
C PRO A 285 20.37 -3.13 0.30
N LYS A 286 21.23 -2.15 0.10
CA LYS A 286 20.82 -0.76 -0.17
C LYS A 286 20.79 -0.51 -1.68
N PRO A 287 19.83 0.30 -2.19
CA PRO A 287 19.85 0.74 -3.57
C PRO A 287 21.19 1.41 -3.92
N HIS A 288 21.69 1.15 -5.12
CA HIS A 288 22.94 1.73 -5.64
C HIS A 288 22.73 2.17 -7.09
N GLY A 289 23.54 3.12 -7.55
CA GLY A 289 23.47 3.64 -8.93
C GLY A 289 23.16 5.13 -8.98
N GLU A 290 22.57 5.55 -10.09
CA GLU A 290 22.19 6.94 -10.33
C GLU A 290 20.96 7.33 -9.51
N VAL A 291 20.90 8.59 -9.08
CA VAL A 291 19.78 9.13 -8.29
C VAL A 291 18.68 9.60 -9.24
N ILE A 292 17.45 9.15 -8.99
CA ILE A 292 16.24 9.61 -9.68
C ILE A 292 15.40 10.39 -8.66
N GLY A 293 15.08 11.65 -8.98
CA GLY A 293 14.22 12.49 -8.14
C GLY A 293 12.76 12.06 -8.29
N LEU A 294 12.11 11.70 -7.19
CA LEU A 294 10.69 11.35 -7.18
C LEU A 294 9.86 12.55 -6.75
N VAL A 295 9.05 13.08 -7.66
CA VAL A 295 8.08 14.16 -7.38
C VAL A 295 6.68 13.56 -7.41
N ARG A 296 5.89 13.78 -6.37
CA ARG A 296 4.54 13.23 -6.23
C ARG A 296 3.48 14.31 -6.49
N VAL A 297 2.42 13.93 -7.18
CA VAL A 297 1.19 14.71 -7.39
C VAL A 297 0.05 13.83 -6.91
N SER A 298 -0.36 14.01 -5.66
CA SER A 298 -1.38 13.18 -5.02
C SER A 298 -2.58 14.01 -4.64
N GLY A 299 -3.77 13.51 -4.98
CA GLY A 299 -5.06 14.13 -4.72
C GLY A 299 -5.44 15.24 -5.69
N ALA A 300 -6.47 16.01 -5.33
CA ALA A 300 -7.03 17.03 -6.21
C ALA A 300 -6.03 18.18 -6.41
N ILE A 301 -5.86 18.63 -7.66
CA ILE A 301 -4.96 19.74 -7.99
C ILE A 301 -5.63 21.06 -7.63
N SER A 302 -4.94 21.85 -6.82
CA SER A 302 -5.36 23.19 -6.39
C SER A 302 -4.37 24.25 -6.88
N SER A 303 -4.91 25.42 -7.25
CA SER A 303 -4.09 26.61 -7.46
C SER A 303 -3.62 27.18 -6.12
N GLY A 304 -2.35 27.58 -6.03
CA GLY A 304 -1.73 28.13 -4.82
C GLY A 304 -0.59 27.27 -4.26
N GLY A 305 0.05 27.78 -3.20
CA GLY A 305 1.10 27.11 -2.44
C GLY A 305 0.66 26.69 -1.04
N ALA A 306 1.55 25.94 -0.36
CA ALA A 306 1.30 25.24 0.90
C ALA A 306 0.29 25.94 1.83
N SER A 307 -0.76 25.20 2.19
CA SER A 307 -1.68 25.55 3.26
C SER A 307 -0.90 25.77 4.56
N THR A 308 -1.08 26.93 5.18
CA THR A 308 -0.38 27.32 6.43
C THR A 308 -1.18 26.95 7.69
N GLY A 309 -2.28 26.21 7.57
CA GLY A 309 -3.22 25.94 8.65
C GLY A 309 -3.13 24.51 9.18
N PRO A 310 -3.17 24.29 10.51
CA PRO A 310 -3.25 22.95 11.12
C PRO A 310 -4.61 22.24 10.92
N LEU A 311 -5.48 22.75 10.04
CA LEU A 311 -6.81 22.26 9.72
C LEU A 311 -7.05 22.14 8.19
N ASP A 312 -6.03 22.40 7.38
CA ASP A 312 -6.15 22.29 5.93
C ASP A 312 -5.96 20.84 5.48
N ASP A 313 -6.62 20.50 4.37
CA ASP A 313 -6.63 19.15 3.80
C ASP A 313 -5.26 18.83 3.17
N ASP A 314 -4.41 18.13 3.92
CA ASP A 314 -3.05 17.70 3.53
C ASP A 314 -3.02 16.77 2.30
N ASN A 315 -4.18 16.44 1.71
CA ASN A 315 -4.31 15.53 0.56
C ASN A 315 -4.50 16.26 -0.79
N ALA A 316 -4.28 17.57 -0.88
CA ALA A 316 -4.35 18.30 -2.16
C ALA A 316 -2.96 18.45 -2.82
N ALA A 317 -2.92 18.32 -4.15
CA ALA A 317 -1.73 18.59 -4.95
C ALA A 317 -1.64 20.08 -5.28
N ASN A 318 -1.07 20.87 -4.36
CA ASN A 318 -0.85 22.30 -4.56
C ASN A 318 0.16 22.55 -5.70
N SER A 319 -0.27 23.33 -6.68
CA SER A 319 0.54 23.59 -7.89
C SER A 319 1.90 24.24 -7.62
N GLU A 320 2.01 25.19 -6.69
CA GLU A 320 3.29 25.84 -6.37
C GLU A 320 4.26 24.87 -5.70
N ASP A 321 3.79 24.03 -4.78
CA ASP A 321 4.62 23.03 -4.09
C ASP A 321 5.17 21.98 -5.07
N VAL A 322 4.35 21.53 -6.03
CA VAL A 322 4.77 20.60 -7.08
C VAL A 322 5.80 21.24 -8.00
N VAL A 323 5.59 22.50 -8.41
CA VAL A 323 6.55 23.24 -9.25
C VAL A 323 7.86 23.44 -8.51
N ASP A 324 7.83 23.83 -7.24
CA ASP A 324 9.02 24.00 -6.40
C ASP A 324 9.79 22.69 -6.23
N ALA A 325 9.10 21.56 -6.04
CA ALA A 325 9.73 20.24 -5.96
C ALA A 325 10.42 19.85 -7.28
N LEU A 326 9.79 20.12 -8.43
CA LEU A 326 10.39 19.93 -9.74
C LEU A 326 11.63 20.81 -9.91
N ASP A 327 11.54 22.09 -9.54
CA ASP A 327 12.63 23.05 -9.61
C ASP A 327 13.83 22.65 -8.74
N GLN A 328 13.58 22.13 -7.54
CA GLN A 328 14.60 21.58 -6.66
C GLN A 328 15.27 20.37 -7.27
N ALA A 329 14.49 19.44 -7.84
CA ALA A 329 15.02 18.25 -8.50
C ALA A 329 15.88 18.59 -9.73
N VAL A 330 15.51 19.62 -10.50
CA VAL A 330 16.31 20.13 -11.63
C VAL A 330 17.63 20.76 -11.17
N LYS A 331 17.64 21.46 -10.03
CA LYS A 331 18.82 22.13 -9.48
C LYS A 331 19.79 21.16 -8.77
N ALA A 332 19.32 19.97 -8.38
CA ALA A 332 20.12 18.96 -7.70
C ALA A 332 21.15 18.31 -8.64
N LYS A 333 22.44 18.38 -8.30
CA LYS A 333 23.55 17.95 -9.16
C LYS A 333 23.69 16.42 -9.31
N ASP A 334 23.18 15.70 -8.33
CA ASP A 334 23.22 14.24 -8.22
C ASP A 334 22.02 13.57 -8.90
N VAL A 335 20.90 14.28 -9.07
CA VAL A 335 19.71 13.80 -9.77
C VAL A 335 19.97 13.69 -11.28
N LYS A 336 19.75 12.51 -11.85
CA LYS A 336 19.95 12.20 -13.28
C LYS A 336 18.67 12.19 -14.09
N ALA A 337 17.55 11.91 -13.44
CA ALA A 337 16.22 11.94 -14.04
C ALA A 337 15.18 12.29 -12.96
N ILE A 338 14.01 12.75 -13.41
CA ILE A 338 12.86 13.03 -12.55
C ILE A 338 11.75 12.04 -12.91
N LEU A 339 11.20 11.37 -11.91
CA LEU A 339 9.98 10.58 -12.00
C LEU A 339 8.83 11.38 -11.38
N LEU A 340 7.86 11.76 -12.19
CA LEU A 340 6.61 12.38 -11.73
C LEU A 340 5.56 11.30 -11.50
N ARG A 341 5.24 11.03 -10.23
CA ARG A 341 4.24 10.04 -9.81
C ARG A 341 2.91 10.74 -9.57
N ILE A 342 1.87 10.33 -10.29
CA ILE A 342 0.57 11.01 -10.31
C ILE A 342 -0.52 10.05 -9.84
N ASP A 343 -1.22 10.45 -8.78
CA ASP A 343 -2.46 9.85 -8.30
C ASP A 343 -3.46 10.99 -8.05
N SER A 344 -4.10 11.46 -9.11
CA SER A 344 -4.94 12.67 -9.07
C SER A 344 -6.20 12.51 -9.93
N PRO A 345 -7.38 12.91 -9.43
CA PRO A 345 -8.60 12.98 -10.23
C PRO A 345 -8.64 14.21 -11.16
N GLY A 346 -7.59 15.05 -11.17
CA GLY A 346 -7.63 16.41 -11.70
C GLY A 346 -7.87 17.42 -10.58
N GLY A 347 -8.54 18.54 -10.85
CA GLY A 347 -8.69 19.60 -9.85
C GLY A 347 -9.41 20.84 -10.36
N THR A 348 -9.14 21.99 -9.72
CA THR A 348 -9.67 23.31 -10.08
C THR A 348 -9.43 23.68 -11.53
#